data_AF-A0A9D6RSN8-F1
#
_entry.id   AF-A0A9D6RSN8-F1
#
_cell.length_a   1.000
_cell.length_b   1.000
_cell.length_c   1.000
_cell.angle_alpha   90.00
_cell.angle_beta   90.00
_cell.angle_gamma   90.00
#
_symmetry.space_group_name_H-M   'P 1'
#
loop_
_entity.id
_entity.type
_entity.pdbx_description
1 polymer ?
#
loop_
_entity_poly.entity_id
_entity_poly.type
_entity_poly.pdbx_seq_one_letter_code
_entity_poly.pdbx_strand_id
1 'polypeptide(L)'
;MRAAPSRRSWRWGIALVTVLALGGAVVALVGTKDSSPEPSSSSATQSQSQAAPPLATMEVATAVMVTVELDFGPKIPSIAEALQQIERRYVPDDGQGRTFAILDAYGDSTPDGKLHISMHVSSEKPGLASLVFKPTGEILWNGRIVPGSKPAGLPKNLGIFIDNGAGKSLSVDGSNNPSSILDARIQGSNLAVKDVWLDGAEREVTFIYSACGCPVKAMVRRAGEQTVRTKELPVIFPDDPAAAAVITRLMRW
;
A
#
# COMPACT_ATOMS: atom_id res chain seq x y z
N MET A 1 -41.01 8.41 -41.35
CA MET A 1 -40.58 9.83 -41.39
C MET A 1 -39.10 9.90 -41.05
N ARG A 2 -38.31 10.60 -41.87
CA ARG A 2 -36.90 11.01 -41.65
C ARG A 2 -36.85 11.89 -40.36
N ALA A 3 -35.78 12.03 -39.57
CA ALA A 3 -34.37 12.20 -39.89
C ALA A 3 -33.44 11.89 -38.68
N ALA A 4 -32.14 11.98 -38.96
CA ALA A 4 -30.97 11.43 -38.28
C ALA A 4 -30.34 12.36 -37.20
N PRO A 5 -29.21 11.97 -36.54
CA PRO A 5 -28.66 12.57 -35.32
C PRO A 5 -27.55 13.61 -35.55
N SER A 6 -27.21 14.38 -34.52
CA SER A 6 -26.06 15.29 -34.47
C SER A 6 -25.48 15.37 -33.04
N ARG A 7 -24.22 15.74 -32.78
CA ARG A 7 -22.90 15.50 -33.39
C ARG A 7 -21.89 15.85 -32.28
N ARG A 8 -20.80 15.08 -32.18
CA ARG A 8 -19.60 15.37 -31.37
C ARG A 8 -18.93 16.70 -31.78
N SER A 9 -18.38 17.40 -30.78
CA SER A 9 -17.15 18.21 -30.84
C SER A 9 -16.66 18.36 -29.39
N TRP A 10 -15.50 17.88 -28.92
CA TRP A 10 -14.09 17.95 -29.35
C TRP A 10 -13.64 19.37 -29.68
N ARG A 11 -13.18 20.11 -28.67
CA ARG A 11 -12.25 21.24 -28.83
C ARG A 11 -11.24 21.25 -27.69
N TRP A 12 -9.99 21.08 -28.10
CA TRP A 12 -8.78 21.36 -27.34
C TRP A 12 -8.61 22.88 -27.20
N GLY A 13 -8.11 23.33 -26.06
CA GLY A 13 -7.73 24.72 -25.83
C GLY A 13 -6.41 24.79 -25.08
N ILE A 14 -5.32 24.83 -25.84
CA ILE A 14 -3.99 25.21 -25.37
C ILE A 14 -3.90 26.73 -25.52
N ALA A 15 -3.54 27.44 -24.44
CA ALA A 15 -3.11 28.83 -24.52
C ALA A 15 -1.83 29.01 -23.70
N LEU A 16 -0.74 29.16 -24.44
CA LEU A 16 0.61 29.51 -24.01
C LEU A 16 0.63 30.99 -23.60
N VAL A 17 1.16 31.34 -22.43
CA VAL A 17 1.50 32.72 -22.09
C VAL A 17 2.96 32.78 -21.65
N THR A 18 3.81 33.23 -22.57
CA THR A 18 5.19 33.65 -22.34
C THR A 18 5.21 35.16 -22.06
N VAL A 19 5.72 35.57 -20.90
CA VAL A 19 6.13 36.96 -20.65
C VAL A 19 7.64 36.98 -20.44
N LEU A 20 8.31 37.62 -21.39
CA LEU A 20 9.71 38.03 -21.38
C LEU A 20 9.79 39.42 -20.74
N ALA A 21 10.71 39.62 -19.79
CA ALA A 21 11.22 40.94 -19.46
C ALA A 21 12.70 40.86 -19.10
N LEU A 22 13.49 41.55 -19.91
CA LEU A 22 14.93 41.79 -19.82
C LEU A 22 15.29 42.70 -18.63
N GLY A 23 16.54 42.61 -18.19
CA GLY A 23 17.29 43.81 -17.81
C GLY A 23 18.36 43.63 -16.73
N GLY A 24 19.63 43.88 -17.09
CA GLY A 24 20.61 44.44 -16.16
C GLY A 24 21.87 43.60 -15.90
N ALA A 25 22.85 43.71 -16.79
CA ALA A 25 24.25 43.39 -16.51
C ALA A 25 24.91 44.44 -15.61
N VAL A 26 25.93 44.08 -14.81
CA VAL A 26 27.22 44.81 -14.67
C VAL A 26 28.25 43.96 -13.88
N VAL A 27 29.30 43.53 -14.61
CA VAL A 27 30.76 43.59 -14.34
C VAL A 27 31.41 43.01 -13.05
N ALA A 28 32.12 41.89 -13.29
CA ALA A 28 33.51 41.52 -12.96
C ALA A 28 34.24 42.01 -11.69
N LEU A 29 34.95 41.07 -11.04
CA LEU A 29 36.36 41.26 -10.69
C LEU A 29 37.13 39.94 -10.55
N VAL A 30 38.35 39.99 -11.09
CA VAL A 30 39.39 38.98 -11.23
C VAL A 30 40.09 38.71 -9.89
N GLY A 31 40.54 37.48 -9.67
CA GLY A 31 41.46 37.15 -8.57
C GLY A 31 42.05 35.75 -8.70
N THR A 32 43.16 35.63 -9.43
CA THR A 32 44.07 34.47 -9.42
C THR A 32 44.89 34.44 -8.13
N LYS A 33 45.00 33.29 -7.44
CA LYS A 33 46.22 32.96 -6.67
C LYS A 33 46.38 31.48 -6.34
N ASP A 34 47.64 31.08 -6.36
CA ASP A 34 48.26 29.76 -6.31
C ASP A 34 47.92 28.79 -5.17
N SER A 35 48.13 27.52 -5.53
CA SER A 35 48.40 26.29 -4.80
C SER A 35 49.01 26.40 -3.39
N SER A 36 48.48 25.59 -2.47
CA SER A 36 49.21 24.98 -1.35
C SER A 36 48.54 23.64 -0.97
N PRO A 37 49.28 22.52 -0.82
CA PRO A 37 48.71 21.25 -0.40
C PRO A 37 48.74 21.12 1.14
N GLU A 38 47.61 20.78 1.74
CA GLU A 38 47.52 20.37 3.16
C GLU A 38 46.82 19.01 3.30
N PRO A 39 47.12 18.28 4.38
CA PRO A 39 47.21 16.82 4.38
C PRO A 39 45.85 16.12 4.46
N SER A 40 45.83 14.92 3.88
CA SER A 40 44.74 13.94 3.91
C SER A 40 44.26 13.68 5.34
N SER A 41 43.21 14.38 5.73
CA SER A 41 42.40 14.03 6.89
C SER A 41 41.60 12.79 6.52
N SER A 42 41.99 11.67 7.12
CA SER A 42 41.28 10.41 7.03
C SER A 42 39.86 10.62 7.54
N SER A 43 38.89 10.66 6.62
CA SER A 43 37.47 10.64 6.95
C SER A 43 37.14 9.27 7.50
N ALA A 44 37.24 9.12 8.82
CA ALA A 44 36.56 8.04 9.51
C ALA A 44 35.06 8.25 9.25
N THR A 45 34.48 7.38 8.42
CA THR A 45 33.03 7.28 8.22
C THR A 45 32.40 7.00 9.57
N GLN A 46 31.90 8.05 10.21
CA GLN A 46 30.96 7.92 11.32
C GLN A 46 29.72 7.25 10.75
N SER A 47 29.58 5.95 11.01
CA SER A 47 28.30 5.27 10.93
C SER A 47 27.34 6.04 11.84
N GLN A 48 26.48 6.87 11.26
CA GLN A 48 25.34 7.43 11.94
C GLN A 48 24.48 6.25 12.38
N SER A 49 24.64 5.84 13.64
CA SER A 49 23.68 4.98 14.32
C SER A 49 22.38 5.77 14.41
N GLN A 50 21.54 5.63 13.40
CA GLN A 50 20.18 6.14 13.40
C GLN A 50 19.51 5.61 14.67
N ALA A 51 19.18 6.51 15.60
CA ALA A 51 18.61 6.14 16.89
C ALA A 51 17.33 5.33 16.64
N ALA A 52 17.19 4.19 17.32
CA ALA A 52 16.01 3.33 17.17
C ALA A 52 14.74 4.17 17.43
N PRO A 53 13.69 4.00 16.62
CA PRO A 53 12.45 4.73 16.80
C PRO A 53 11.88 4.48 18.21
N PRO A 54 11.28 5.51 18.83
CA PRO A 54 10.70 5.35 20.16
C PRO A 54 9.59 4.29 20.13
N LEU A 55 9.48 3.51 21.22
CA LEU A 55 8.45 2.49 21.36
C LEU A 55 7.06 3.16 21.39
N ALA A 56 6.31 3.04 20.30
CA ALA A 56 4.94 3.54 20.24
C ALA A 56 4.02 2.70 21.14
N THR A 57 3.03 3.31 21.79
CA THR A 57 1.95 2.55 22.45
C THR A 57 0.71 2.59 21.58
N MET A 58 0.10 1.43 21.33
CA MET A 58 -1.05 1.29 20.44
C MET A 58 -2.10 0.36 21.06
N GLU A 59 -3.39 0.65 20.93
CA GLU A 59 -4.45 -0.27 21.35
C GLU A 59 -4.63 -1.41 20.33
N VAL A 60 -5.25 -2.52 20.72
CA VAL A 60 -5.70 -3.55 19.76
C VAL A 60 -6.76 -2.98 18.81
N ALA A 61 -6.82 -3.49 17.57
CA ALA A 61 -7.79 -3.09 16.55
C ALA A 61 -7.66 -1.62 16.11
N THR A 62 -6.44 -1.11 16.10
CA THR A 62 -6.07 0.16 15.48
C THR A 62 -5.07 -0.07 14.36
N ALA A 63 -4.78 0.96 13.58
CA ALA A 63 -3.77 0.88 12.54
C ALA A 63 -2.95 2.17 12.46
N VAL A 64 -1.73 2.04 11.98
CA VAL A 64 -0.80 3.14 11.71
C VAL A 64 -0.20 3.00 10.32
N MET A 65 0.16 4.14 9.73
CA MET A 65 0.99 4.19 8.53
C MET A 65 2.46 4.26 8.94
N VAL A 66 3.24 3.27 8.55
CA VAL A 66 4.70 3.28 8.71
C VAL A 66 5.31 3.69 7.38
N THR A 67 5.83 4.91 7.30
CA THR A 67 6.45 5.47 6.10
C THR A 67 7.95 5.65 6.33
N VAL A 68 8.76 5.06 5.45
CA VAL A 68 10.22 5.05 5.54
C VAL A 68 10.85 5.15 4.15
N GLU A 69 12.12 5.56 4.10
CA GLU A 69 12.96 5.51 2.91
C GLU A 69 14.05 4.46 3.11
N LEU A 70 14.03 3.41 2.30
CA LEU A 70 14.94 2.27 2.43
C LEU A 70 16.02 2.30 1.36
N ASP A 71 17.27 2.18 1.79
CA ASP A 71 18.40 2.05 0.89
C ASP A 71 18.65 0.57 0.55
N PHE A 72 18.41 0.20 -0.71
CA PHE A 72 18.69 -1.12 -1.27
C PHE A 72 20.00 -1.15 -2.09
N GLY A 73 20.76 -0.06 -2.10
CA GLY A 73 21.93 0.14 -2.93
C GLY A 73 21.56 0.40 -4.39
N PRO A 74 22.34 -0.12 -5.37
CA PRO A 74 22.23 0.30 -6.77
C PRO A 74 20.97 -0.18 -7.50
N LYS A 75 20.24 -1.15 -6.94
CA LYS A 75 19.02 -1.70 -7.54
C LYS A 75 17.85 -1.52 -6.60
N ILE A 76 16.90 -0.67 -7.00
CA ILE A 76 15.65 -0.45 -6.27
C ILE A 76 14.69 -1.62 -6.61
N PRO A 77 14.27 -2.42 -5.61
CA PRO A 77 13.31 -3.50 -5.83
C PRO A 77 11.88 -2.96 -5.99
N SER A 78 10.98 -3.81 -6.50
CA SER A 78 9.53 -3.56 -6.40
C SER A 78 9.08 -3.57 -4.93
N ILE A 79 7.91 -3.00 -4.63
CA ILE A 79 7.35 -2.99 -3.28
C ILE A 79 7.17 -4.42 -2.73
N ALA A 80 6.75 -5.37 -3.59
CA ALA A 80 6.59 -6.76 -3.21
C ALA A 80 7.92 -7.42 -2.80
N GLU A 81 8.99 -7.18 -3.57
CA GLU A 81 10.34 -7.67 -3.27
C GLU A 81 10.92 -6.98 -2.03
N ALA A 82 10.71 -5.68 -1.86
CA ALA A 82 11.15 -4.91 -0.70
C ALA A 82 10.57 -5.46 0.60
N LEU A 83 9.29 -5.82 0.59
CA LEU A 83 8.60 -6.34 1.77
C LEU A 83 9.06 -7.73 2.20
N GLN A 84 9.68 -8.50 1.30
CA GLN A 84 10.38 -9.74 1.67
C GLN A 84 11.64 -9.45 2.52
N GLN A 85 12.20 -8.25 2.38
CA GLN A 85 13.35 -7.77 3.14
C GLN A 85 12.94 -7.07 4.45
N ILE A 86 11.64 -6.95 4.75
CA ILE A 86 11.13 -6.45 6.02
C ILE A 86 10.70 -7.64 6.89
N GLU A 87 11.45 -7.84 7.97
CA GLU A 87 11.13 -8.82 9.01
C GLU A 87 10.03 -8.28 9.93
N ARG A 88 9.05 -9.13 10.21
CA ARG A 88 8.01 -8.87 11.21
C ARG A 88 8.39 -9.62 12.48
N ARG A 89 8.67 -8.89 13.56
CA ARG A 89 8.98 -9.49 14.87
C ARG A 89 7.85 -9.19 15.83
N TYR A 90 7.38 -10.20 16.55
CA TYR A 90 6.29 -10.04 17.49
C TYR A 90 6.43 -10.99 18.69
N VAL A 91 5.95 -10.53 19.83
CA VAL A 91 5.87 -11.32 21.08
C VAL A 91 4.48 -11.08 21.68
N PRO A 92 3.50 -11.96 21.42
CA PRO A 92 2.17 -11.81 21.99
C PRO A 92 2.18 -12.06 23.50
N ASP A 93 1.37 -11.30 24.25
CA ASP A 93 1.29 -11.42 25.71
C ASP A 93 0.78 -12.80 26.17
N ASP A 94 -0.01 -13.49 25.33
CA ASP A 94 -0.52 -14.84 25.58
C ASP A 94 0.33 -15.96 24.95
N GLY A 95 1.45 -15.61 24.32
CA GLY A 95 2.35 -16.55 23.66
C GLY A 95 1.82 -17.15 22.35
N GLN A 96 0.68 -16.70 21.82
CA GLN A 96 0.05 -17.31 20.64
C GLN A 96 -0.19 -16.33 19.48
N GLY A 97 0.14 -16.76 18.27
CA GLY A 97 -0.16 -16.03 17.04
C GLY A 97 0.64 -14.73 16.87
N ARG A 98 0.15 -13.84 15.99
CA ARG A 98 0.78 -12.55 15.67
C ARG A 98 0.13 -11.40 16.46
N THR A 99 0.93 -10.40 16.83
CA THR A 99 0.44 -9.18 17.49
C THR A 99 -0.01 -8.12 16.49
N PHE A 100 0.46 -8.18 15.24
CA PHE A 100 0.13 -7.22 14.18
C PHE A 100 0.17 -7.87 12.79
N ALA A 101 -0.30 -7.15 11.79
CA ALA A 101 -0.23 -7.50 10.37
C ALA A 101 0.06 -6.24 9.52
N ILE A 102 0.82 -6.39 8.43
CA ILE A 102 0.83 -5.41 7.34
C ILE A 102 -0.38 -5.74 6.46
N LEU A 103 -1.23 -4.75 6.15
CA LEU A 103 -2.44 -4.95 5.35
C LEU A 103 -2.17 -4.67 3.86
N ASP A 104 -1.56 -3.54 3.60
CA ASP A 104 -1.13 -3.15 2.28
C ASP A 104 0.12 -2.28 2.35
N ALA A 105 0.74 -2.12 1.20
CA ALA A 105 1.87 -1.23 1.04
C ALA A 105 1.84 -0.53 -0.32
N TYR A 106 2.37 0.69 -0.31
CA TYR A 106 2.53 1.56 -1.46
C TYR A 106 3.92 2.16 -1.42
N GLY A 107 4.41 2.66 -2.55
CA GLY A 107 5.68 3.35 -2.58
C GLY A 107 6.20 3.54 -3.99
N ASP A 108 7.27 4.31 -4.08
CA ASP A 108 7.94 4.70 -5.31
C ASP A 108 9.43 4.90 -5.03
N SER A 109 10.25 4.89 -6.10
CA SER A 109 11.66 5.28 -5.99
C SER A 109 11.80 6.76 -5.68
N THR A 110 12.74 7.12 -4.81
CA THR A 110 13.09 8.52 -4.51
C THR A 110 14.16 9.07 -5.49
N PRO A 111 14.31 10.41 -5.61
CA PRO A 111 15.35 11.01 -6.45
C PRO A 111 16.79 10.65 -6.06
N ASP A 112 17.04 10.33 -4.78
CA ASP A 112 18.36 9.89 -4.27
C ASP A 112 18.59 8.38 -4.44
N GLY A 113 17.68 7.65 -5.09
CA GLY A 113 17.85 6.24 -5.42
C GLY A 113 17.45 5.26 -4.31
N LYS A 114 16.70 5.71 -3.30
CA LYS A 114 16.10 4.85 -2.27
C LYS A 114 14.68 4.44 -2.67
N LEU A 115 14.09 3.56 -1.86
CA LEU A 115 12.69 3.20 -1.96
C LEU A 115 11.88 3.92 -0.86
N HIS A 116 11.00 4.83 -1.24
CA HIS A 116 9.98 5.36 -0.34
C HIS A 116 8.86 4.33 -0.23
N ILE A 117 8.63 3.79 0.96
CA ILE A 117 7.58 2.79 1.20
C ILE A 117 6.70 3.20 2.39
N SER A 118 5.40 3.07 2.20
CA SER A 118 4.38 3.28 3.22
C SER A 118 3.61 1.97 3.44
N MET A 119 3.59 1.48 4.67
CA MET A 119 2.97 0.21 5.08
C MET A 119 1.83 0.46 6.06
N HIS A 120 0.64 -0.06 5.79
CA HIS A 120 -0.46 -0.03 6.76
C HIS A 120 -0.30 -1.18 7.74
N VAL A 121 0.00 -0.85 8.99
CA VAL A 121 0.20 -1.82 10.08
C VAL A 121 -1.03 -1.82 10.98
N SER A 122 -1.70 -2.96 11.10
CA SER A 122 -2.82 -3.17 12.02
C SER A 122 -2.40 -3.91 13.27
N SER A 123 -2.80 -3.41 14.45
CA SER A 123 -2.69 -4.13 15.72
C SER A 123 -3.78 -5.21 15.82
N GLU A 124 -3.34 -6.44 16.06
CA GLU A 124 -4.18 -7.62 16.04
C GLU A 124 -4.38 -8.20 17.45
N LYS A 125 -3.34 -8.17 18.30
CA LYS A 125 -3.35 -8.71 19.68
C LYS A 125 -2.37 -7.96 20.59
N PRO A 126 -2.58 -7.96 21.92
CA PRO A 126 -1.64 -7.38 22.87
C PRO A 126 -0.26 -8.06 22.82
N GLY A 127 0.79 -7.27 23.03
CA GLY A 127 2.18 -7.73 23.04
C GLY A 127 3.15 -6.73 22.42
N LEU A 128 4.35 -7.19 22.09
CA LEU A 128 5.36 -6.40 21.37
C LEU A 128 5.28 -6.66 19.87
N ALA A 129 5.64 -5.64 19.09
CA ALA A 129 5.59 -5.66 17.64
C ALA A 129 6.71 -4.78 17.06
N SER A 130 7.43 -5.26 16.06
CA SER A 130 8.37 -4.44 15.32
C SER A 130 8.52 -4.86 13.86
N LEU A 131 8.85 -3.87 13.02
CA LEU A 131 9.29 -4.03 11.64
C LEU A 131 10.78 -3.75 11.59
N VAL A 132 11.53 -4.68 11.02
CA VAL A 132 12.99 -4.59 10.93
C VAL A 132 13.44 -4.77 9.47
N PHE A 133 14.25 -3.86 8.98
CA PHE A 133 14.85 -3.97 7.67
C PHE A 133 16.03 -4.95 7.72
N LYS A 134 15.87 -6.13 7.13
CA LYS A 134 16.84 -7.24 7.23
C LYS A 134 18.26 -6.86 6.77
N PRO A 135 18.46 -6.12 5.66
CA PRO A 135 19.80 -5.82 5.17
C PRO A 135 20.67 -5.04 6.14
N THR A 136 20.08 -4.14 6.93
CA THR A 136 20.83 -3.27 7.87
C THR A 136 20.58 -3.59 9.33
N GLY A 137 19.51 -4.33 9.64
CA GLY A 137 19.01 -4.53 11.01
C GLY A 137 18.27 -3.32 11.58
N GLU A 138 18.03 -2.28 10.78
CA GLU A 138 17.34 -1.06 11.21
C GLU A 138 15.90 -1.36 11.63
N ILE A 139 15.50 -0.83 12.78
CA ILE A 139 14.11 -0.91 13.25
C ILE A 139 13.33 0.20 12.56
N LEU A 140 12.41 -0.16 11.67
CA LEU A 140 11.56 0.76 10.93
C LEU A 140 10.37 1.24 11.77
N TRP A 141 9.88 0.37 12.65
CA TRP A 141 8.80 0.65 13.57
C TRP A 141 8.87 -0.32 14.74
N ASN A 142 8.51 0.14 15.94
CA ASN A 142 8.40 -0.68 17.13
C ASN A 142 7.25 -0.16 18.00
N GLY A 143 6.46 -1.07 18.55
CA GLY A 143 5.33 -0.72 19.40
C GLY A 143 5.00 -1.75 20.47
N ARG A 144 4.48 -1.24 21.59
CA ARG A 144 3.74 -2.01 22.59
C ARG A 144 2.26 -1.92 22.26
N ILE A 145 1.65 -3.06 21.94
CA ILE A 145 0.22 -3.18 21.74
C ILE A 145 -0.42 -3.55 23.09
N VAL A 146 -1.38 -2.74 23.52
CA VAL A 146 -2.12 -2.91 24.77
C VAL A 146 -3.57 -3.29 24.47
N PRO A 147 -4.27 -3.96 25.40
CA PRO A 147 -5.71 -4.20 25.24
C PRO A 147 -6.44 -2.90 24.93
N GLY A 148 -7.32 -2.93 23.94
CA GLY A 148 -8.16 -1.80 23.62
C GLY A 148 -9.29 -1.62 24.63
N SER A 149 -9.83 -0.40 24.70
CA SER A 149 -11.01 -0.08 25.50
C SER A 149 -12.31 -0.68 24.96
N LYS A 150 -12.29 -1.17 23.71
CA LYS A 150 -13.42 -1.86 23.05
C LYS A 150 -13.34 -3.38 23.31
N PRO A 151 -14.49 -4.06 23.53
CA PRO A 151 -14.51 -5.50 23.73
C PRO A 151 -13.81 -6.22 22.57
N ALA A 152 -13.11 -7.32 22.88
CA ALA A 152 -12.32 -8.10 21.94
C ALA A 152 -13.07 -8.26 20.61
N GLY A 153 -12.47 -7.72 19.54
CA GLY A 153 -13.12 -7.47 18.27
C GLY A 153 -13.80 -8.70 17.68
N LEU A 154 -14.85 -8.44 16.91
CA LEU A 154 -15.58 -9.41 16.10
C LEU A 154 -14.63 -10.47 15.49
N PRO A 155 -15.06 -11.74 15.35
CA PRO A 155 -14.26 -12.75 14.68
C PRO A 155 -13.75 -12.21 13.33
N LYS A 156 -12.44 -12.37 13.09
CA LYS A 156 -11.77 -11.93 11.86
C LYS A 156 -12.28 -12.75 10.68
N ASN A 157 -13.45 -12.38 10.19
CA ASN A 157 -14.04 -12.94 9.00
C ASN A 157 -13.66 -12.05 7.83
N LEU A 158 -13.19 -12.66 6.74
CA LEU A 158 -12.93 -11.95 5.50
C LEU A 158 -14.25 -11.38 4.95
N GLY A 159 -14.35 -10.06 4.89
CA GLY A 159 -15.36 -9.33 4.13
C GLY A 159 -14.84 -8.97 2.75
N ILE A 160 -15.64 -9.21 1.72
CA ILE A 160 -15.34 -8.78 0.35
C ILE A 160 -16.49 -7.92 -0.14
N PHE A 161 -16.17 -6.76 -0.71
CA PHE A 161 -17.14 -5.86 -1.30
C PHE A 161 -16.70 -5.45 -2.70
N ILE A 162 -17.67 -5.27 -3.60
CA ILE A 162 -17.43 -4.94 -5.01
C ILE A 162 -18.22 -3.69 -5.35
N ASP A 163 -17.57 -2.69 -5.96
CA ASP A 163 -18.27 -1.53 -6.51
C ASP A 163 -19.23 -1.95 -7.64
N ASN A 164 -20.44 -1.41 -7.64
CA ASN A 164 -21.45 -1.70 -8.65
C ASN A 164 -21.37 -0.76 -9.87
N GLY A 165 -20.42 0.18 -9.92
CA GLY A 165 -20.29 1.18 -10.98
C GLY A 165 -21.23 2.38 -10.86
N ALA A 166 -22.12 2.37 -9.87
CA ALA A 166 -22.98 3.50 -9.50
C ALA A 166 -22.52 4.15 -8.19
N GLY A 167 -21.29 3.88 -7.76
CA GLY A 167 -20.71 4.39 -6.52
C GLY A 167 -21.25 3.73 -5.26
N LYS A 168 -21.84 2.53 -5.37
CA LYS A 168 -22.28 1.72 -4.21
C LYS A 168 -21.46 0.44 -4.14
N SER A 169 -21.11 0.07 -2.92
CA SER A 169 -20.43 -1.19 -2.64
C SER A 169 -21.43 -2.30 -2.33
N LEU A 170 -21.27 -3.46 -2.98
CA LEU A 170 -22.07 -4.65 -2.78
C LEU A 170 -21.26 -5.67 -1.98
N SER A 171 -21.82 -6.17 -0.87
CA SER A 171 -21.17 -7.22 -0.09
C SER A 171 -21.32 -8.57 -0.78
N VAL A 172 -20.25 -9.36 -0.80
CA VAL A 172 -20.23 -10.69 -1.40
C VAL A 172 -20.54 -11.74 -0.34
N ASP A 173 -21.48 -12.63 -0.66
CA ASP A 173 -21.82 -13.80 0.15
C ASP A 173 -20.97 -15.01 -0.24
N GLY A 174 -20.00 -15.33 0.62
CA GLY A 174 -19.13 -16.50 0.50
C GLY A 174 -19.64 -17.77 1.17
N SER A 175 -20.84 -17.76 1.78
CA SER A 175 -21.34 -18.86 2.62
C SER A 175 -21.47 -20.22 1.92
N ASN A 176 -21.72 -20.20 0.60
CA ASN A 176 -21.81 -21.41 -0.22
C ASN A 176 -20.46 -21.91 -0.77
N ASN A 177 -19.34 -21.38 -0.25
CA ASN A 177 -17.98 -21.70 -0.66
C ASN A 177 -17.77 -21.71 -2.20
N PRO A 178 -18.09 -20.60 -2.90
CA PRO A 178 -17.98 -20.54 -4.35
C PRO A 178 -16.53 -20.74 -4.79
N SER A 179 -16.30 -21.37 -5.95
CA SER A 179 -14.95 -21.62 -6.48
C SER A 179 -14.33 -20.39 -7.17
N SER A 180 -15.12 -19.35 -7.41
CA SER A 180 -14.74 -18.07 -8.01
C SER A 180 -15.58 -16.96 -7.39
N ILE A 181 -15.02 -15.75 -7.31
CA ILE A 181 -15.75 -14.56 -6.90
C ILE A 181 -16.92 -14.27 -7.83
N LEU A 182 -16.79 -14.60 -9.11
CA LEU A 182 -17.82 -14.36 -10.13
C LEU A 182 -19.07 -15.24 -9.93
N ASP A 183 -18.91 -16.40 -9.31
CA ASP A 183 -20.01 -17.33 -8.98
C ASP A 183 -20.57 -17.09 -7.57
N ALA A 184 -19.93 -16.23 -6.78
CA ALA A 184 -20.45 -15.82 -5.47
C ALA A 184 -21.73 -15.00 -5.63
N ARG A 185 -22.59 -15.05 -4.62
CA ARG A 185 -23.81 -14.23 -4.59
C ARG A 185 -23.54 -12.87 -3.97
N ILE A 186 -24.39 -11.91 -4.27
CA ILE A 186 -24.44 -10.65 -3.53
C ILE A 186 -25.30 -10.86 -2.27
N GLN A 187 -24.80 -10.42 -1.11
CA GLN A 187 -25.51 -10.57 0.15
C GLN A 187 -26.88 -9.88 0.10
N GLY A 188 -27.93 -10.60 0.52
CA GLY A 188 -29.31 -10.09 0.47
C GLY A 188 -29.94 -10.08 -0.93
N SER A 189 -29.31 -10.73 -1.91
CA SER A 189 -29.79 -10.84 -3.29
C SER A 189 -29.64 -12.26 -3.85
N ASN A 190 -30.40 -12.58 -4.89
CA ASN A 190 -30.25 -13.82 -5.66
C ASN A 190 -29.30 -13.68 -6.86
N LEU A 191 -28.75 -12.48 -7.09
CA LEU A 191 -27.83 -12.21 -8.19
C LEU A 191 -26.42 -12.73 -7.87
N ALA A 192 -25.76 -13.29 -8.89
CA ALA A 192 -24.34 -13.58 -8.82
C ALA A 192 -23.51 -12.32 -9.11
N VAL A 193 -22.26 -12.31 -8.65
CA VAL A 193 -21.32 -11.22 -8.92
C VAL A 193 -21.15 -11.00 -10.43
N LYS A 194 -21.10 -12.07 -11.24
CA LYS A 194 -20.98 -11.97 -12.70
C LYS A 194 -22.16 -11.29 -13.40
N ASP A 195 -23.33 -11.22 -12.76
CA ASP A 195 -24.51 -10.59 -13.33
C ASP A 195 -24.47 -9.06 -13.17
N VAL A 196 -23.71 -8.57 -12.18
CA VAL A 196 -23.54 -7.14 -11.89
C VAL A 196 -22.17 -6.60 -12.31
N TRP A 197 -21.19 -7.48 -12.48
CA TRP A 197 -19.85 -7.15 -12.95
C TRP A 197 -19.67 -7.63 -14.39
N LEU A 198 -19.95 -6.73 -15.32
CA LEU A 198 -19.83 -7.00 -16.76
C LEU A 198 -18.39 -7.37 -17.17
N ASP A 199 -18.28 -8.23 -18.17
CA ASP A 199 -16.97 -8.60 -18.71
C ASP A 199 -16.22 -7.38 -19.28
N GLY A 200 -14.90 -7.34 -19.08
CA GLY A 200 -14.04 -6.22 -19.41
C GLY A 200 -14.20 -4.99 -18.50
N ALA A 201 -15.22 -4.94 -17.63
CA ALA A 201 -15.41 -3.81 -16.72
C ALA A 201 -14.40 -3.86 -15.57
N GLU A 202 -13.90 -2.68 -15.22
CA GLU A 202 -13.02 -2.48 -14.08
C GLU A 202 -13.83 -2.00 -12.87
N ARG A 203 -13.60 -2.62 -11.71
CA ARG A 203 -14.27 -2.33 -10.44
C ARG A 203 -13.25 -2.23 -9.31
N GLU A 204 -13.58 -1.41 -8.32
CA GLU A 204 -12.89 -1.47 -7.03
C GLU A 204 -13.43 -2.67 -6.25
N VAL A 205 -12.53 -3.52 -5.79
CA VAL A 205 -12.80 -4.63 -4.87
C VAL A 205 -12.16 -4.29 -3.53
N THR A 206 -12.96 -4.28 -2.47
CA THR A 206 -12.52 -3.99 -1.10
C THR A 206 -12.48 -5.28 -0.29
N PHE A 207 -11.37 -5.50 0.40
CA PHE A 207 -11.16 -6.60 1.33
C PHE A 207 -11.05 -6.05 2.75
N ILE A 208 -11.71 -6.70 3.70
CA ILE A 208 -11.58 -6.42 5.14
C ILE A 208 -11.25 -7.75 5.82
N TYR A 209 -10.05 -7.86 6.37
CA TYR A 209 -9.56 -9.09 7.02
C TYR A 209 -8.72 -8.82 8.27
N SER A 210 -8.61 -7.56 8.69
CA SER A 210 -7.79 -7.12 9.82
C SER A 210 -8.63 -6.85 11.06
N ALA A 211 -8.01 -6.91 12.24
CA ALA A 211 -8.68 -6.57 13.50
C ALA A 211 -9.17 -5.11 13.52
N CYS A 212 -8.44 -4.19 12.90
CA CYS A 212 -8.85 -2.77 12.82
C CYS A 212 -10.05 -2.53 11.89
N GLY A 213 -10.45 -3.52 11.08
CA GLY A 213 -11.49 -3.35 10.07
C GLY A 213 -11.09 -2.43 8.92
N CYS A 214 -9.79 -2.15 8.76
CA CYS A 214 -9.30 -1.24 7.74
C CYS A 214 -9.47 -1.85 6.34
N PRO A 215 -10.09 -1.13 5.38
CA PRO A 215 -10.33 -1.65 4.04
C PRO A 215 -9.06 -1.63 3.20
N VAL A 216 -8.77 -2.75 2.52
CA VAL A 216 -7.74 -2.82 1.48
C VAL A 216 -8.42 -2.89 0.12
N LYS A 217 -8.09 -1.95 -0.76
CA LYS A 217 -8.80 -1.75 -2.03
C LYS A 217 -7.91 -2.12 -3.21
N ALA A 218 -8.46 -2.87 -4.16
CA ALA A 218 -7.80 -3.24 -5.40
C ALA A 218 -8.65 -2.83 -6.59
N MET A 219 -8.01 -2.27 -7.62
CA MET A 219 -8.66 -2.15 -8.93
C MET A 219 -8.52 -3.47 -9.68
N VAL A 220 -9.66 -4.01 -10.09
CA VAL A 220 -9.75 -5.34 -10.68
C VAL A 220 -10.62 -5.28 -11.92
N ARG A 221 -10.21 -5.96 -12.98
CA ARG A 221 -10.98 -6.14 -14.20
C ARG A 221 -11.47 -7.58 -14.30
N ARG A 222 -12.71 -7.76 -14.72
CA ARG A 222 -13.20 -9.07 -15.13
C ARG A 222 -12.66 -9.39 -16.53
N ALA A 223 -12.05 -10.56 -16.68
CA ALA A 223 -11.54 -11.08 -17.93
C ALA A 223 -12.14 -12.47 -18.18
N GLY A 224 -13.32 -12.50 -18.79
CA GLY A 224 -14.15 -13.70 -18.92
C GLY A 224 -14.56 -14.25 -17.55
N GLU A 225 -14.05 -15.44 -17.23
CA GLU A 225 -14.31 -16.16 -15.98
C GLU A 225 -13.20 -15.97 -14.93
N GLN A 226 -12.29 -15.02 -15.16
CA GLN A 226 -11.20 -14.68 -14.25
C GLN A 226 -11.26 -13.21 -13.87
N THR A 227 -10.48 -12.87 -12.83
CA THR A 227 -10.27 -11.47 -12.46
C THR A 227 -8.78 -11.16 -12.52
N VAL A 228 -8.45 -9.94 -12.96
CA VAL A 228 -7.07 -9.50 -13.12
C VAL A 228 -6.93 -8.15 -12.43
N ARG A 229 -5.91 -8.02 -11.59
CA ARG A 229 -5.55 -6.72 -11.00
C ARG A 229 -5.08 -5.78 -12.10
N THR A 230 -5.64 -4.58 -12.15
CA THR A 230 -5.29 -3.57 -13.17
C THR A 230 -4.26 -2.57 -12.67
N LYS A 231 -4.01 -2.57 -11.36
CA LYS A 231 -2.97 -1.80 -10.69
C LYS A 231 -2.11 -2.71 -9.83
N GLU A 232 -0.80 -2.50 -9.89
CA GLU A 232 0.18 -3.19 -9.05
C GLU A 232 0.08 -2.77 -7.59
N LEU A 233 -0.25 -1.49 -7.34
CA LEU A 233 -0.46 -0.93 -6.01
C LEU A 233 -1.96 -0.80 -5.65
N PRO A 234 -2.34 -0.93 -4.37
CA PRO A 234 -1.49 -1.41 -3.27
C PRO A 234 -0.99 -2.83 -3.52
N VAL A 235 0.19 -3.17 -3.03
CA VAL A 235 0.50 -4.59 -2.86
C VAL A 235 -0.27 -5.07 -1.64
N ILE A 236 -1.19 -6.01 -1.85
CA ILE A 236 -2.07 -6.56 -0.81
C ILE A 236 -1.29 -7.65 -0.06
N PHE A 237 -1.24 -7.53 1.26
CA PHE A 237 -0.61 -8.53 2.12
C PHE A 237 -1.63 -9.02 3.14
N PRO A 238 -2.42 -10.05 2.80
CA PRO A 238 -3.06 -10.82 3.84
C PRO A 238 -1.94 -11.60 4.57
N ASP A 239 -1.30 -10.96 5.55
CA ASP A 239 -0.44 -11.62 6.56
C ASP A 239 -1.24 -12.67 7.37
N ASP A 240 -2.56 -12.73 7.14
CA ASP A 240 -3.43 -13.86 7.44
C ASP A 240 -3.43 -14.91 6.31
N PRO A 241 -2.77 -16.08 6.49
CA PRO A 241 -2.72 -17.11 5.46
C PRO A 241 -4.10 -17.66 5.07
N ALA A 242 -5.08 -17.65 5.98
CA ALA A 242 -6.42 -18.13 5.69
C ALA A 242 -7.17 -17.14 4.80
N ALA A 243 -7.08 -15.84 5.10
CA ALA A 243 -7.64 -14.80 4.23
C ALA A 243 -6.94 -14.81 2.86
N ALA A 244 -5.60 -14.96 2.83
CA ALA A 244 -4.81 -15.06 1.61
C ALA A 244 -5.31 -16.20 0.72
N ALA A 245 -5.43 -17.41 1.26
CA ALA A 245 -5.87 -18.58 0.52
C ALA A 245 -7.28 -18.40 -0.06
N VAL A 246 -8.20 -17.79 0.68
CA VAL A 246 -9.57 -17.52 0.20
C VAL A 246 -9.55 -16.47 -0.90
N ILE A 247 -8.81 -15.36 -0.73
CA ILE A 247 -8.70 -14.30 -1.75
C ILE A 247 -8.09 -14.86 -3.03
N THR A 248 -6.93 -15.52 -2.96
CA THR A 248 -6.24 -16.15 -4.10
C THR A 248 -7.18 -17.08 -4.86
N ARG A 249 -7.91 -17.95 -4.15
CA ARG A 249 -8.85 -18.90 -4.76
C ARG A 249 -10.04 -18.20 -5.42
N LEU A 250 -10.71 -17.29 -4.72
CA LEU A 250 -11.91 -16.60 -5.24
C LEU A 250 -11.55 -15.68 -6.41
N MET A 251 -10.47 -14.92 -6.28
CA MET A 251 -10.06 -13.97 -7.30
C MET A 251 -9.33 -14.63 -8.47
N ARG A 252 -8.82 -15.86 -8.28
CA ARG A 252 -7.99 -16.61 -9.24
C ARG A 252 -6.69 -15.88 -9.57
N TRP A 253 -6.02 -15.40 -8.52
CA TRP A 253 -4.70 -14.75 -8.60
C TRP A 253 -3.56 -15.71 -8.28
#